data_AF-A0A962HW83-F1
#
_entry.id   AF-A0A962HW83-F1
#
_cell.length_a   1.000
_cell.length_b   1.000
_cell.length_c   1.000
_cell.angle_alpha   90.00
_cell.angle_beta   90.00
_cell.angle_gamma   90.00
#
_symmetry.space_group_name_H-M   'P 1'
#
loop_
_entity.id
_entity.type
_entity.pdbx_description
1 polymer ?
#
loop_
_entity_poly.entity_id
_entity_poly.type
_entity_poly.pdbx_seq_one_letter_code
_entity_poly.pdbx_strand_id
1 'polypeptide(L)' 'MNSVIKLADKDIDNIPFQEASLDIWDRKYRLSAKDGTPIDASMDDTYKRVARALADVEPASVREQWYERFLWALRRGAI' A
#
# COMPACT_ATOMS: atom_id res chain seq x y z
N MET A 1 6.56 1.83 34.54
CA MET A 1 7.84 1.49 33.89
C MET A 1 7.52 1.05 32.48
N ASN A 2 7.58 1.96 31.50
CA ASN A 2 7.28 1.62 30.11
C ASN A 2 8.55 1.00 29.52
N SER A 3 8.55 -0.32 29.40
CA SER A 3 9.61 -1.05 28.69
C SER A 3 9.55 -0.63 27.23
N VAL A 4 10.45 0.27 26.84
CA VAL A 4 10.74 0.55 25.45
C VAL A 4 11.30 -0.75 24.89
N ILE A 5 10.47 -1.50 24.17
CA ILE A 5 10.90 -2.68 23.43
C ILE A 5 11.96 -2.19 22.45
N LYS A 6 13.23 -2.46 22.77
CA LYS A 6 14.31 -2.43 21.78
C LYS A 6 14.00 -3.54 20.80
N LEU A 7 13.28 -3.22 19.71
CA LEU A 7 13.27 -4.09 18.56
C LEU A 7 14.71 -4.13 18.04
N ALA A 8 15.38 -5.25 18.29
CA ALA A 8 16.57 -5.63 17.56
C ALA A 8 16.25 -5.61 16.05
N ASP A 9 17.23 -5.27 15.23
CA ASP A 9 17.22 -5.13 13.75
C ASP A 9 16.80 -6.42 12.99
N LYS A 10 15.70 -7.06 13.38
CA LYS A 10 15.14 -8.22 12.71
C LYS A 10 13.88 -7.77 11.98
N ASP A 11 14.02 -7.68 10.66
CA ASP A 11 12.90 -7.73 9.72
C ASP A 11 11.89 -6.58 9.82
N ILE A 12 12.35 -5.33 9.64
CA ILE A 12 11.46 -4.18 9.40
C ILE A 12 10.51 -4.45 8.22
N ASP A 13 10.99 -5.21 7.21
CA ASP A 13 10.21 -5.56 6.02
C ASP A 13 9.11 -6.63 6.29
N ASN A 14 9.07 -7.29 7.46
CA ASN A 14 8.05 -8.31 7.81
C ASN A 14 7.23 -7.96 9.06
N ILE A 15 7.06 -6.68 9.39
CA ILE A 15 6.13 -6.27 10.44
C ILE A 15 4.69 -6.37 9.88
N PRO A 16 3.83 -7.25 10.42
CA PRO A 16 2.45 -7.34 9.95
C PRO A 16 1.69 -6.05 10.26
N PHE A 17 0.70 -5.73 9.42
CA PHE A 17 -0.20 -4.61 9.71
C PHE A 17 -0.99 -4.86 10.98
N GLN A 18 -1.21 -3.79 11.75
CA GLN A 18 -2.14 -3.81 12.88
C GLN A 18 -3.56 -4.06 12.36
N GLU A 19 -4.34 -4.85 13.11
CA GLU A 19 -5.75 -5.15 12.77
C GLU A 19 -6.57 -3.87 12.55
N ALA A 20 -6.40 -2.87 13.43
CA ALA A 20 -7.06 -1.58 13.29
C ALA A 20 -6.73 -0.86 11.96
N SER A 21 -5.49 -0.97 11.47
CA SER A 21 -5.10 -0.39 10.18
C SER A 21 -5.76 -1.12 9.01
N LEU A 22 -5.90 -2.45 9.09
CA LEU A 22 -6.59 -3.25 8.08
C LEU A 22 -8.09 -2.90 8.04
N ASP A 23 -8.73 -2.74 9.19
CA ASP A 23 -10.13 -2.32 9.30
C ASP A 23 -10.36 -0.93 8.72
N ILE A 24 -9.46 0.02 9.01
CA ILE A 24 -9.53 1.37 8.43
C ILE A 24 -9.36 1.32 6.92
N TRP A 25 -8.40 0.55 6.41
CA TRP A 25 -8.20 0.36 4.97
C TRP A 25 -9.46 -0.20 4.31
N ASP A 26 -10.00 -1.31 4.81
CA ASP A 26 -11.18 -1.96 4.24
C ASP A 26 -12.39 -1.01 4.19
N ARG A 27 -12.57 -0.18 5.22
CA ARG A 27 -13.73 0.73 5.32
C ARG A 27 -13.56 2.05 4.58
N LYS A 28 -12.34 2.53 4.34
CA LYS A 28 -12.09 3.91 3.88
C LYS A 28 -11.31 4.03 2.58
N TYR A 29 -10.43 3.07 2.29
CA TYR A 29 -9.47 3.18 1.19
C TYR A 29 -9.60 2.07 0.15
N ARG A 30 -10.06 0.88 0.56
CA ARG A 30 -10.31 -0.23 -0.34
C ARG A 30 -11.34 0.15 -1.40
N LEU A 31 -10.97 0.02 -2.67
CA LEU A 31 -11.92 0.24 -3.74
C LEU A 31 -12.90 -0.93 -3.81
N SER A 32 -14.19 -0.59 -3.77
CA SER A 32 -15.28 -1.55 -3.90
C SER A 32 -16.29 -1.04 -4.92
N ALA A 33 -16.98 -1.97 -5.58
CA ALA A 33 -18.09 -1.68 -6.46
C ALA A 33 -19.30 -1.17 -5.66
N LYS A 34 -20.30 -0.62 -6.37
CA LYS A 34 -21.50 -0.03 -5.75
C LYS A 34 -22.32 -1.03 -4.91
N ASP A 35 -22.24 -2.31 -5.27
CA ASP A 35 -22.89 -3.41 -4.55
C ASP A 35 -22.09 -3.91 -3.33
N GLY A 36 -20.95 -3.28 -3.04
CA GLY A 36 -20.06 -3.66 -1.95
C GLY A 36 -19.02 -4.71 -2.32
N THR A 37 -19.04 -5.25 -3.54
CA THR A 37 -18.04 -6.23 -3.99
C THR A 37 -16.65 -5.58 -4.01
N PRO A 38 -15.65 -6.15 -3.30
CA PRO A 38 -14.30 -5.60 -3.33
C PRO A 38 -13.69 -5.66 -4.73
N ILE A 39 -13.18 -4.53 -5.20
CA ILE A 39 -12.37 -4.47 -6.44
C ILE A 39 -10.91 -4.73 -6.09
N ASP A 40 -10.40 -4.09 -5.04
CA ASP A 40 -9.07 -4.40 -4.51
C ASP A 40 -9.18 -5.61 -3.58
N ALA A 41 -8.61 -6.76 -3.95
CA ALA A 41 -8.69 -7.97 -3.12
C ALA A 41 -7.80 -7.86 -1.87
N SER A 42 -6.69 -7.14 -1.99
CA SER A 42 -5.71 -6.89 -0.93
C SER A 42 -5.24 -5.44 -0.93
N MET A 43 -4.58 -5.01 0.15
CA MET A 43 -3.98 -3.68 0.22
C MET A 43 -2.87 -3.47 -0.83
N ASP A 44 -2.19 -4.56 -1.23
CA ASP A 44 -1.22 -4.53 -2.33
C ASP A 44 -1.87 -4.20 -3.68
N ASP A 45 -3.12 -4.61 -3.89
CA ASP A 45 -3.85 -4.28 -5.11
C ASP A 45 -4.25 -2.80 -5.15
N THR A 46 -4.58 -2.22 -3.99
CA THR A 46 -4.72 -0.77 -3.86
C THR A 46 -3.41 -0.07 -4.24
N TYR A 47 -2.26 -0.53 -3.73
CA TYR A 47 -0.96 0.06 -4.08
C TYR A 47 -0.65 -0.03 -5.56
N LYS A 48 -0.85 -1.20 -6.20
CA LYS A 48 -0.66 -1.37 -7.64
C LYS A 48 -1.55 -0.42 -8.44
N ARG A 49 -2.83 -0.31 -8.09
CA ARG A 49 -3.79 0.55 -8.80
C ARG A 49 -3.40 2.02 -8.69
N VAL A 50 -3.03 2.47 -7.49
CA VAL A 50 -2.58 3.85 -7.26
C VAL A 50 -1.27 4.13 -8.00
N ALA A 51 -0.28 3.23 -7.89
CA ALA A 51 0.99 3.36 -8.61
C ALA A 51 0.78 3.44 -10.12
N ARG A 52 -0.13 2.64 -10.67
CA ARG A 52 -0.48 2.67 -12.10
C ARG A 52 -1.13 3.99 -12.49
N ALA A 53 -2.12 4.45 -11.72
CA ALA A 53 -2.78 5.73 -11.97
C ALA A 53 -1.80 6.92 -11.93
N LEU A 54 -0.83 6.91 -11.01
CA LEU A 54 0.24 7.91 -10.94
C LEU A 54 1.21 7.79 -12.11
N ALA A 55 1.56 6.58 -12.55
CA ALA A 55 2.43 6.40 -13.70
C ALA A 55 1.77 6.80 -15.02
N ASP A 56 0.45 6.63 -15.16
CA ASP A 56 -0.26 6.89 -16.41
C ASP A 56 -0.32 8.37 -16.79
N VAL A 57 -0.10 9.30 -15.84
CA VAL A 57 0.03 10.74 -16.15
C VAL A 57 1.40 11.13 -16.70
N GLU A 58 2.41 10.25 -16.58
CA GLU A 58 3.76 10.48 -17.11
C GLU A 58 3.84 10.23 -18.62
N PRO A 59 4.88 10.73 -19.30
CA PRO A 59 5.14 10.41 -20.71
C PRO A 59 5.23 8.90 -20.93
N ALA A 60 4.64 8.42 -22.04
CA ALA A 60 4.51 6.99 -22.35
C ALA A 60 5.83 6.21 -22.24
N SER A 61 6.95 6.84 -22.60
CA SER A 61 8.29 6.21 -22.59
C SER A 61 8.83 5.91 -21.19
N VAL A 62 8.28 6.51 -20.13
CA VAL A 62 8.79 6.38 -18.75
C VAL A 62 7.76 5.81 -17.76
N ARG A 63 6.55 5.46 -18.22
CA ARG A 63 5.47 5.00 -17.33
C ARG A 63 5.84 3.77 -16.52
N GLU A 64 6.42 2.75 -17.15
CA GLU A 64 6.79 1.52 -16.42
C GLU A 64 7.87 1.78 -15.36
N GLN A 65 8.86 2.61 -15.68
CA GLN A 65 9.88 3.02 -14.72
C GLN A 65 9.26 3.71 -13.49
N TRP A 66 8.28 4.59 -13.71
CA TRP A 66 7.60 5.29 -12.62
C TRP A 66 6.62 4.40 -11.87
N TYR A 67 5.90 3.51 -12.56
CA TYR A 67 5.04 2.52 -11.94
C TYR A 67 5.80 1.67 -10.91
N GLU A 68 6.96 1.13 -11.31
CA GLU A 68 7.81 0.33 -10.41
C GLU A 68 8.27 1.14 -9.19
N ARG A 69 8.67 2.40 -9.40
CA ARG A 69 9.14 3.29 -8.32
C ARG A 69 8.02 3.68 -7.36
N PHE A 70 6.84 4.04 -7.87
CA PHE A 70 5.68 4.37 -7.04
C PHE A 70 5.22 3.15 -6.26
N LEU A 71 5.14 1.97 -6.90
CA LEU A 71 4.75 0.75 -6.22
C LEU A 71 5.74 0.38 -5.11
N TRP A 72 7.04 0.49 -5.37
CA TRP A 72 8.08 0.27 -4.36
C TRP A 72 7.92 1.23 -3.16
N ALA A 73 7.67 2.51 -3.43
CA ALA A 73 7.52 3.52 -2.39
C ALA A 73 6.27 3.27 -1.53
N LEU A 74 5.12 3.00 -2.16
CA LEU A 74 3.85 2.71 -1.47
C LEU A 74 3.96 1.48 -0.56
N ARG A 75 4.60 0.41 -1.05
CA ARG A 75 4.85 -0.80 -0.25
C ARG A 75 5.75 -0.56 0.96
N ARG A 76 6.55 0.50 0.95
CA ARG A 76 7.47 0.89 2.02
C ARG A 76 6.95 2.06 2.86
N GLY A 77 5.65 2.36 2.78
CA GLY A 77 4.99 3.32 3.66
C GLY A 77 5.17 4.77 3.27
N ALA A 78 5.60 5.07 2.05
CA ALA A 78 5.51 6.42 1.51
C ALA A 78 4.04 6.74 1.20
N ILE A 79 3.37 7.43 2.13
CA ILE A 79 2.00 7.94 2.01
C ILE A 79 1.85 9.26 2.75
#